data_AF-A0A2E6S125-F1
#
_entry.id   AF-A0A2E6S125-F1
#
_cell.length_a   1.000
_cell.length_b   1.000
_cell.length_c   1.000
_cell.angle_alpha   90.00
_cell.angle_beta   90.00
_cell.angle_gamma   90.00
#
_symmetry.space_group_name_H-M   'P 1'
#
loop_
_entity.id
_entity.type
_entity.pdbx_description
1 polymer ?
#
loop_
_entity_poly.entity_id
_entity_poly.type
_entity_poly.pdbx_seq_one_letter_code
_entity_poly.pdbx_strand_id
1 'polypeptide(L)'
;MLSFFLEFLKVFVAVSIFFVWVPRYHNIVEEFKTYQYPDWLRDIVGILKLTCAALLVINSVEFVLLASGTLVILMSAAFMTHMRVKNSFRWFFPSLSQIIMNAFIFYMTYNLL
;
A
#
# COMPACT_ATOMS: atom_id res chain seq x y z
N MET A 1 19.53 -15.62 -2.11
CA MET A 1 18.29 -16.02 -1.42
C MET A 1 17.54 -14.79 -0.89
N LEU A 2 18.18 -13.91 -0.10
CA LEU A 2 17.56 -12.68 0.42
C LEU A 2 17.13 -11.69 -0.68
N SER A 3 17.93 -11.52 -1.73
CA SER A 3 17.58 -10.68 -2.90
C SER A 3 16.33 -11.18 -3.63
N PHE A 4 16.24 -12.49 -3.87
CA PHE A 4 15.07 -13.12 -4.48
C PHE A 4 13.80 -12.90 -3.64
N PHE A 5 13.91 -13.04 -2.32
CA PHE A 5 12.79 -12.80 -1.41
C PHE A 5 12.33 -11.33 -1.45
N LEU A 6 13.26 -10.37 -1.53
CA LEU A 6 12.94 -8.95 -1.67
C LEU A 6 12.20 -8.67 -2.98
N GLU A 7 12.67 -9.21 -4.11
CA GLU A 7 11.99 -9.10 -5.41
C GLU A 7 10.57 -9.68 -5.36
N PHE A 8 10.43 -10.87 -4.79
CA PHE A 8 9.13 -11.50 -4.59
C PHE A 8 8.18 -10.61 -3.78
N LEU A 9 8.64 -10.03 -2.67
CA LEU A 9 7.83 -9.13 -1.85
C LEU A 9 7.40 -7.87 -2.58
N LYS A 10 8.29 -7.26 -3.38
CA LYS A 10 7.96 -6.09 -4.21
C LYS A 10 6.82 -6.42 -5.19
N VAL A 11 6.94 -7.53 -5.91
CA VAL A 11 5.89 -7.98 -6.83
C VAL A 11 4.60 -8.31 -6.09
N PHE A 12 4.68 -9.00 -4.95
CA PHE A 12 3.52 -9.37 -4.15
C PHE A 12 2.75 -8.13 -3.64
N VAL A 13 3.45 -7.12 -3.12
CA VAL A 13 2.85 -5.85 -2.70
C VAL A 13 2.19 -5.14 -3.87
N ALA A 14 2.88 -5.03 -5.01
CA ALA A 14 2.34 -4.36 -6.20
C ALA A 14 1.05 -5.03 -6.70
N VAL A 15 1.04 -6.36 -6.82
CA VAL A 15 -0.13 -7.13 -7.23
C VAL A 15 -1.27 -7.01 -6.21
N SER A 16 -0.96 -7.03 -4.91
CA SER A 16 -1.97 -6.86 -3.85
C SER A 16 -2.66 -5.49 -3.95
N ILE A 17 -1.89 -4.41 -4.15
CA ILE A 17 -2.45 -3.06 -4.34
C ILE A 17 -3.31 -3.01 -5.59
N PHE A 18 -2.81 -3.53 -6.71
CA PHE A 18 -3.54 -3.58 -7.97
C PHE A 18 -4.87 -4.32 -7.82
N PHE A 19 -4.86 -5.51 -7.21
CA PHE A 19 -6.06 -6.33 -7.00
C PHE A 19 -7.13 -5.61 -6.17
N VAL A 20 -6.72 -4.86 -5.16
CA VAL A 20 -7.66 -4.11 -4.30
C VAL A 20 -8.21 -2.87 -5.02
N TRP A 21 -7.37 -2.14 -5.75
CA TRP A 21 -7.76 -0.85 -6.33
C TRP A 21 -8.39 -0.94 -7.73
N VAL A 22 -8.15 -2.01 -8.47
CA VAL A 22 -8.66 -2.19 -9.84
C VAL A 22 -9.85 -3.17 -9.85
N PRO A 23 -9.69 -4.49 -9.65
CA PRO A 23 -10.82 -5.42 -9.56
C PRO A 23 -11.86 -5.11 -8.48
N ARG A 24 -11.44 -4.62 -7.32
CA ARG A 24 -12.32 -4.38 -6.16
C ARG A 24 -12.66 -2.90 -5.94
N TYR A 25 -12.53 -2.06 -6.96
CA TYR A 25 -12.78 -0.62 -6.84
C TYR A 25 -14.18 -0.30 -6.28
N HIS A 26 -15.21 -1.08 -6.63
CA HIS A 26 -16.55 -0.89 -6.08
C HIS A 26 -16.60 -0.99 -4.55
N ASN A 27 -15.88 -1.95 -3.95
CA ASN A 27 -15.77 -2.05 -2.49
C ASN A 27 -15.10 -0.81 -1.89
N ILE A 28 -14.06 -0.28 -2.55
CA ILE A 28 -13.35 0.93 -2.10
C ILE A 28 -14.28 2.15 -2.13
N VAL A 29 -15.13 2.27 -3.15
CA VAL A 29 -16.14 3.33 -3.23
C VAL A 29 -17.10 3.25 -2.04
N GLU A 30 -17.59 2.06 -1.70
CA GLU A 30 -18.48 1.89 -0.54
C GLU A 30 -17.77 2.16 0.79
N GLU A 31 -16.54 1.68 0.96
CA GLU A 31 -15.72 1.94 2.15
C GLU A 31 -15.52 3.44 2.39
N PHE A 32 -15.13 4.21 1.37
CA PHE A 32 -14.93 5.66 1.49
C PHE A 32 -16.22 6.42 1.82
N LYS A 33 -17.38 5.96 1.32
CA LYS A 33 -18.70 6.50 1.71
C LYS A 33 -18.98 6.23 3.19
N THR A 34 -18.70 5.01 3.68
CA THR A 34 -18.83 4.68 5.11
C THR A 34 -17.88 5.53 5.97
N TYR A 35 -16.69 5.85 5.47
CA TYR A 35 -15.72 6.70 6.17
C TYR A 35 -16.07 8.20 6.13
N GLN A 36 -17.12 8.58 5.40
CA GLN A 36 -17.52 9.96 5.16
C GLN A 36 -16.38 10.80 4.55
N TYR A 37 -15.58 10.19 3.68
CA TYR A 37 -14.52 10.87 2.94
C TYR A 37 -14.98 11.26 1.54
N PRO A 38 -14.48 12.39 1.01
CA PRO A 38 -14.87 12.85 -0.32
C PRO A 38 -14.23 12.00 -1.42
N ASP A 39 -14.90 11.90 -2.57
CA ASP A 39 -14.46 11.10 -3.72
C ASP A 39 -13.07 11.51 -4.24
N TRP A 40 -12.75 12.81 -4.23
CA TRP A 40 -11.44 13.29 -4.70
C TRP A 40 -10.28 12.73 -3.86
N LEU A 41 -10.49 12.52 -2.55
CA LEU A 41 -9.46 11.94 -1.69
C LEU A 41 -9.25 10.46 -2.03
N ARG A 42 -10.33 9.72 -2.27
CA ARG A 42 -10.27 8.33 -2.74
C ARG A 42 -9.44 8.22 -4.01
N ASP A 43 -9.73 9.08 -4.98
CA ASP A 43 -9.10 9.01 -6.31
C ASP A 43 -7.61 9.36 -6.25
N ILE A 44 -7.22 10.39 -5.48
CA ILE A 44 -5.80 10.71 -5.25
C ILE A 44 -5.08 9.54 -4.56
N VAL A 45 -5.68 8.97 -3.51
CA VAL A 45 -5.08 7.84 -2.78
C VAL A 45 -4.91 6.63 -3.73
N GLY A 46 -5.87 6.38 -4.61
CA GLY A 46 -5.79 5.32 -5.60
C GLY A 46 -4.69 5.53 -6.63
N ILE A 47 -4.62 6.73 -7.21
CA ILE A 47 -3.56 7.12 -8.15
C ILE A 47 -2.18 6.95 -7.50
N LEU A 48 -1.99 7.44 -6.28
CA LEU A 48 -0.73 7.32 -5.56
C LEU A 48 -0.36 5.86 -5.29
N LYS A 49 -1.30 5.04 -4.83
CA LYS A 49 -1.05 3.62 -4.55
C LYS A 49 -0.69 2.85 -5.82
N LEU A 50 -1.41 3.05 -6.92
CA LEU A 50 -1.11 2.40 -8.20
C LEU A 50 0.22 2.87 -8.79
N THR A 51 0.54 4.16 -8.67
CA THR A 51 1.84 4.70 -9.06
C THR A 51 2.97 4.06 -8.26
N CYS A 52 2.81 3.96 -6.93
CA CYS A 52 3.79 3.30 -6.08
C CYS A 52 3.91 1.80 -6.41
N ALA A 53 2.80 1.11 -6.71
CA ALA A 53 2.83 -0.29 -7.13
C ALA A 53 3.66 -0.49 -8.41
N ALA A 54 3.54 0.41 -9.39
CA ALA A 54 4.36 0.39 -10.60
C ALA A 54 5.83 0.72 -10.31
N LEU A 55 6.11 1.74 -9.49
CA LEU A 55 7.47 2.12 -9.10
C LEU A 55 8.20 1.01 -8.32
N LEU A 56 7.48 0.25 -7.48
CA LEU A 56 8.03 -0.81 -6.65
C LEU A 56 8.64 -1.96 -7.46
N VAL A 57 8.19 -2.18 -8.70
CA VAL A 57 8.68 -3.25 -9.59
C VAL A 57 9.73 -2.76 -10.61
N ILE A 58 9.98 -1.45 -10.68
CA ILE A 58 11.07 -0.93 -11.51
C ILE A 58 12.41 -1.19 -10.81
N ASN A 59 13.41 -1.63 -11.58
CA ASN A 59 14.75 -1.91 -11.06
C ASN A 59 15.55 -0.62 -10.81
N SER A 60 15.10 0.20 -9.86
CA SER A 60 15.76 1.43 -9.41
C SER A 60 15.63 1.54 -7.89
N VAL A 61 16.77 1.67 -7.20
CA VAL A 61 16.84 1.80 -5.73
C VAL A 61 16.04 3.01 -5.25
N GLU A 62 16.19 4.15 -5.92
CA GLU A 62 15.48 5.39 -5.58
C GLU A 62 13.96 5.24 -5.71
N PHE A 63 13.48 4.58 -6.76
CA PHE A 63 12.06 4.35 -6.97
C PHE A 63 11.47 3.36 -5.98
N VAL A 64 12.20 2.29 -5.64
CA VAL A 64 11.75 1.33 -4.63
C VAL A 64 11.67 2.00 -3.25
N LEU A 65 12.65 2.83 -2.88
CA LEU A 65 12.61 3.60 -1.62
C LEU A 65 11.44 4.59 -1.59
N LEU A 66 11.27 5.38 -2.66
CA LEU A 66 10.17 6.33 -2.76
C LEU A 66 8.81 5.61 -2.66
N ALA A 67 8.63 4.52 -3.39
CA ALA A 67 7.38 3.77 -3.42
C ALA A 67 7.06 3.11 -2.07
N SER A 68 8.02 2.36 -1.51
CA SER A 68 7.83 1.66 -0.24
C SER A 68 7.61 2.62 0.93
N GLY A 69 8.38 3.72 1.01
CA GLY A 69 8.18 4.76 2.02
C GLY A 69 6.81 5.45 1.90
N THR A 70 6.40 5.81 0.67
CA THR A 70 5.08 6.39 0.42
C THR A 70 3.96 5.43 0.80
N LEU A 71 4.10 4.14 0.49
CA LEU A 71 3.11 3.12 0.85
C LEU A 71 3.01 2.93 2.36
N VAL A 72 4.11 2.97 3.12
CA VAL A 72 4.05 2.97 4.60
C VAL A 72 3.19 4.12 5.10
N ILE A 73 3.37 5.33 4.58
CA ILE A 73 2.59 6.51 4.97
C ILE A 73 1.10 6.32 4.63
N LEU A 74 0.79 5.94 3.39
CA LEU A 74 -0.60 5.76 2.93
C LEU A 74 -1.32 4.63 3.65
N MET A 75 -0.63 3.53 3.97
CA MET A 75 -1.21 2.41 4.71
C MET A 75 -1.39 2.74 6.19
N SER A 76 -0.51 3.55 6.78
CA SER A 76 -0.69 4.07 8.14
C SER A 76 -1.93 4.96 8.24
N ALA A 77 -2.14 5.85 7.27
CA ALA A 77 -3.37 6.66 7.18
C ALA A 77 -4.63 5.76 7.07
N ALA A 78 -4.61 4.74 6.21
CA ALA A 78 -5.72 3.80 6.09
C ALA A 78 -5.98 3.01 7.39
N PHE A 79 -4.91 2.55 8.05
CA PHE A 79 -4.99 1.86 9.34
C PHE A 79 -5.65 2.75 10.40
N MET A 80 -5.24 4.02 10.49
CA MET A 80 -5.84 5.01 11.39
C MET A 80 -7.33 5.25 11.08
N THR A 81 -7.72 5.30 9.80
CA THR A 81 -9.14 5.41 9.41
C THR A 81 -9.95 4.22 9.91
N HIS A 82 -9.45 2.99 9.74
CA HIS A 82 -10.14 1.80 10.23
C HIS A 82 -10.30 1.80 11.77
N MET A 83 -9.28 2.27 12.51
CA MET A 83 -9.37 2.44 13.96
C MET A 83 -10.43 3.49 14.34
N ARG A 84 -10.46 4.63 13.64
CA ARG A 84 -11.42 5.71 13.92
C ARG A 84 -12.87 5.28 13.71
N VAL A 85 -13.14 4.51 12.66
CA VAL A 85 -14.50 4.08 12.31
C VAL A 85 -14.94 2.83 13.12
N LYS A 86 -14.10 2.35 14.04
CA LYS A 86 -14.34 1.17 14.90
C LYS A 86 -14.78 -0.06 14.10
N ASN A 87 -14.20 -0.22 12.91
CA ASN A 87 -14.51 -1.36 12.05
C ASN A 87 -14.04 -2.67 12.73
N SER A 88 -14.73 -3.79 12.45
CA SER A 88 -14.35 -5.09 13.04
C SER A 88 -12.88 -5.43 12.76
N PHE A 89 -12.24 -6.12 13.72
CA PHE A 89 -10.80 -6.40 13.74
C PHE A 89 -10.25 -7.02 12.44
N ARG A 90 -11.10 -7.71 11.68
CA ARG A 90 -10.73 -8.34 10.40
C ARG A 90 -10.42 -7.35 9.27
N TRP A 91 -10.88 -6.10 9.38
CA TRP A 91 -10.81 -5.12 8.28
C TRP A 91 -9.50 -4.33 8.21
N PHE A 92 -8.70 -4.25 9.28
CA PHE A 92 -7.43 -3.51 9.25
C PHE A 92 -6.21 -4.41 8.92
N PHE A 93 -6.37 -5.74 8.94
CA PHE A 93 -5.29 -6.70 8.65
C PHE A 93 -4.61 -6.45 7.29
N PRO A 94 -5.33 -6.10 6.20
CA PRO A 94 -4.68 -5.75 4.94
C PRO A 94 -3.77 -4.53 5.07
N SER A 95 -4.21 -3.46 5.74
CA SER A 95 -3.40 -2.26 5.92
C SER A 95 -2.16 -2.51 6.80
N LEU A 96 -2.30 -3.27 7.89
CA LEU A 96 -1.18 -3.59 8.78
C LEU A 96 -0.13 -4.47 8.11
N SER A 97 -0.57 -5.51 7.39
CA SER A 97 0.36 -6.37 6.64
C SER A 97 1.12 -5.59 5.58
N GLN A 98 0.45 -4.66 4.87
CA GLN A 98 1.08 -3.78 3.90
C GLN A 98 2.10 -2.81 4.54
N ILE A 99 1.83 -2.27 5.75
CA ILE A 99 2.81 -1.46 6.49
C ILE A 99 4.09 -2.27 6.75
N ILE A 100 3.94 -3.48 7.30
CA ILE A 100 5.08 -4.32 7.68
C ILE A 100 5.90 -4.70 6.44
N MET A 101 5.24 -5.15 5.36
CA MET A 101 5.93 -5.52 4.12
C MET A 101 6.67 -4.33 3.49
N ASN A 102 6.03 -3.17 3.38
CA ASN A 102 6.66 -1.99 2.79
C ASN A 102 7.79 -1.43 3.67
N ALA A 103 7.65 -1.46 5.00
CA ALA A 103 8.72 -1.06 5.91
C ALA A 103 9.93 -1.98 5.79
N PHE A 104 9.71 -3.29 5.66
CA PHE A 104 10.78 -4.26 5.40
C PHE A 104 11.45 -4.02 4.05
N ILE A 105 10.68 -3.83 2.97
CA ILE A 105 11.23 -3.51 1.64
C ILE A 105 12.07 -2.24 1.70
N PHE A 106 11.56 -1.18 2.34
CA PHE A 106 12.28 0.09 2.49
C PHE A 106 13.61 -0.11 3.21
N TYR A 107 13.59 -0.73 4.39
CA TYR A 107 14.79 -0.97 5.20
C TYR A 107 15.84 -1.79 4.44
N MET A 108 15.41 -2.89 3.79
CA MET A 108 16.32 -3.73 3.02
C MET A 108 16.91 -3.00 1.82
N THR A 109 16.10 -2.20 1.12
CA THR A 109 16.56 -1.42 -0.04
C THR A 109 17.49 -0.29 0.37
N TYR A 110 17.26 0.33 1.52
CA TYR A 110 18.11 1.40 2.06
C TYR A 110 19.51 0.89 2.39
N ASN A 111 19.63 -0.34 2.88
CA ASN A 111 20.93 -0.98 3.14
C ASN A 111 21.71 -1.37 1.86
N LEU A 112 21.12 -1.20 0.67
CA LEU A 112 21.78 -1.44 -0.62
C LEU A 112 22.36 -0.16 -1.25
N LEU A 113 22.10 1.01 -0.66
CA LEU A 113 22.74 2.29 -1.00
C LEU A 113 24.21 2.30 -0.53
#